data_AF-A0A3M1F9X2-F1
#
_entry.id   AF-A0A3M1F9X2-F1
#
_cell.length_a   1.000
_cell.length_b   1.000
_cell.length_c   1.000
_cell.angle_alpha   90.00
_cell.angle_beta   90.00
_cell.angle_gamma   90.00
#
_symmetry.space_group_name_H-M   'P 1'
#
loop_
_entity.id
_entity.type
_entity.pdbx_description
1 polymer ?
#
loop_
_entity_poly.entity_id
_entity_poly.type
_entity_poly.pdbx_seq_one_letter_code
_entity_poly.pdbx_strand_id
1 'polypeptide(L)'
;MSRIENLAKAVVDVGGGFISDKYSAVSEVYGIVERDNKPEFVQILKIRGSRADPHRHSIYSNEVIGSGTTRILGVKESYAHVKSLLKRQALSGMDILSIQDHNVVDADKERREFETKNEMYEGKTFMSCEYDVMVPGQKSVHVGVWGLDYPFQENVRITQKDVRGLHYKLSRAKARGVDNFRKVCDQEGLIAVLNHPTWITTPKNPLSGEDLDKVSDVFDYLEINGDCQKENLFTLELALEKGKTLVAGSDLHNLRLSKVFTETIRPVNNAAEFLRAVRDGEVAIGNISSLPSVADSPIDVLRSNFNGTRLDMYNDIYRGIGNYLLRDWKNKRKLVTVATFGALMGGGYLLYAPLMVLPVLATAWLMFTFPIKYGFSEKAAVAERTHRLYMDYQDFKLRKNIQSMNGMDEEEVHERTQMLEEIVKQKKEQFINTHFRSPRRPWEAVAETLFPKELKPDYDFSKRIEGLDEQQ
;
A
#
# COMPACT_ATOMS: atom_id res chain seq x y z
N MET A 1 24.18 6.65 -27.78
CA MET A 1 22.82 7.21 -27.80
C MET A 1 22.13 6.77 -26.53
N SER A 2 21.75 7.72 -25.68
CA SER A 2 21.20 7.45 -24.35
C SER A 2 19.76 6.96 -24.47
N ARG A 3 19.28 6.16 -23.50
CA ARG A 3 17.87 5.70 -23.43
C ARG A 3 16.85 6.84 -23.54
N ILE A 4 17.25 8.07 -23.21
CA ILE A 4 16.42 9.29 -23.21
C ILE A 4 16.21 9.82 -24.64
N GLU A 5 17.21 9.74 -25.53
CA GLU A 5 17.09 10.20 -26.93
C GLU A 5 16.08 9.36 -27.73
N ASN A 6 15.99 8.06 -27.44
CA ASN A 6 15.00 7.17 -28.05
C ASN A 6 13.56 7.50 -27.60
N LEU A 7 13.39 7.95 -26.35
CA LEU A 7 12.09 8.36 -25.82
C LEU A 7 11.62 9.68 -26.45
N ALA A 8 12.53 10.64 -26.64
CA ALA A 8 12.24 11.92 -27.28
C ALA A 8 11.90 11.77 -28.78
N LYS A 9 12.59 10.87 -29.48
CA LYS A 9 12.35 10.62 -30.92
C LYS A 9 10.98 9.97 -31.18
N ALA A 10 10.55 9.04 -30.30
CA ALA A 10 9.24 8.41 -30.41
C ALA A 10 8.05 9.39 -30.21
N VAL A 11 8.26 10.50 -29.50
CA VAL A 11 7.24 11.53 -29.26
C VAL A 11 7.03 12.44 -30.48
N VAL A 12 8.10 12.68 -31.26
CA VAL A 12 8.06 13.57 -32.44
C VAL A 12 7.36 12.90 -33.63
N ASP A 13 7.51 11.59 -33.81
CA ASP A 13 6.97 10.87 -34.98
C ASP A 13 5.44 10.62 -34.93
N VAL A 14 4.79 10.82 -33.77
CA VAL A 14 3.36 10.51 -33.55
C VAL A 14 2.45 11.76 -33.67
N GLY A 15 3.03 12.97 -33.72
CA GLY A 15 2.32 14.26 -33.61
C GLY A 15 1.61 14.78 -34.88
N GLY A 16 1.09 13.91 -35.74
CA GLY A 16 0.47 14.28 -37.02
C GLY A 16 -1.00 13.85 -37.14
N GLY A 17 -1.89 14.29 -36.25
CA GLY A 17 -3.32 14.00 -36.40
C GLY A 17 -4.20 14.72 -35.39
N PHE A 18 -5.16 15.50 -35.89
CA PHE A 18 -6.19 16.19 -35.10
C PHE A 18 -6.98 15.20 -34.22
N ILE A 19 -7.09 15.47 -32.91
CA ILE A 19 -7.91 14.71 -31.97
C ILE A 19 -9.06 15.60 -31.46
N SER A 20 -10.29 15.12 -31.64
CA SER A 20 -11.55 15.75 -31.21
C SER A 20 -11.81 15.59 -29.71
N ASP A 21 -12.58 16.54 -29.15
CA ASP A 21 -12.90 16.83 -27.73
C ASP A 21 -13.50 15.73 -26.82
N LYS A 22 -13.36 14.43 -27.12
CA LYS A 22 -14.03 13.35 -26.32
C LYS A 22 -13.14 12.45 -25.47
N TYR A 23 -11.82 12.63 -25.47
CA TYR A 23 -10.93 11.91 -24.54
C TYR A 23 -9.83 12.84 -24.06
N SER A 24 -9.76 13.06 -22.75
CA SER A 24 -8.57 13.60 -22.07
C SER A 24 -7.44 12.55 -22.13
N ALA A 25 -6.90 12.34 -23.34
CA ALA A 25 -5.87 11.34 -23.66
C ALA A 25 -4.45 11.78 -23.27
N VAL A 26 -4.32 12.96 -22.67
CA VAL A 26 -3.05 13.57 -22.28
C VAL A 26 -2.94 13.52 -20.76
N SER A 27 -1.94 12.78 -20.25
CA SER A 27 -1.46 12.98 -18.88
C SER A 27 -0.22 13.87 -18.94
N GLU A 28 -0.15 14.84 -18.05
CA GLU A 28 1.10 15.57 -17.82
C GLU A 28 2.09 14.60 -17.19
N VAL A 29 3.19 14.30 -17.88
CA VAL A 29 4.29 13.52 -17.30
C VAL A 29 5.56 14.32 -17.35
N TYR A 30 6.27 14.32 -16.24
CA TYR A 30 7.47 15.09 -16.04
C TYR A 30 8.67 14.16 -16.24
N GLY A 31 9.59 14.56 -17.13
CA GLY A 31 10.84 13.84 -17.38
C GLY A 31 12.04 14.67 -16.91
N ILE A 32 13.15 14.00 -16.61
CA ILE A 32 14.44 14.65 -16.40
C ILE A 32 15.20 14.59 -17.72
N VAL A 33 15.55 15.75 -18.27
CA VAL A 33 16.45 15.89 -19.43
C VAL A 33 17.73 16.56 -18.96
N GLU A 34 18.86 16.12 -19.49
CA GLU A 34 20.13 16.74 -19.20
C GLU A 34 20.37 17.89 -20.17
N ARG A 35 20.46 19.12 -19.66
CA ARG A 35 20.75 20.33 -20.43
C ARG A 35 21.97 21.01 -19.80
N ASP A 36 23.01 21.22 -20.59
CA ASP A 36 24.28 21.82 -20.12
C ASP A 36 24.89 21.11 -18.89
N ASN A 37 24.90 19.76 -18.89
CA ASN A 37 25.34 18.92 -17.75
C ASN A 37 24.56 19.15 -16.45
N LYS A 38 23.31 19.63 -16.54
CA LYS A 38 22.41 19.78 -15.41
C LYS A 38 21.09 19.06 -15.71
N PRO A 39 20.57 18.25 -14.77
CA PRO A 39 19.25 17.67 -14.92
C PRO A 39 18.18 18.78 -14.79
N GLU A 40 17.43 19.02 -15.87
CA GLU A 40 16.25 19.88 -15.90
C GLU A 40 14.98 19.01 -15.95
N PHE A 41 13.98 19.37 -15.15
CA PHE A 41 12.65 18.77 -15.27
C PHE A 41 11.87 19.47 -16.38
N VAL A 42 11.41 18.70 -17.37
CA VAL A 42 10.53 19.22 -18.42
C VAL A 42 9.17 18.52 -18.36
N GLN A 43 8.14 19.30 -18.63
CA GLN A 43 6.79 18.79 -18.85
C GLN A 43 6.74 18.18 -20.26
N ILE A 44 6.48 16.88 -20.33
CA ILE A 44 6.28 16.16 -21.60
C ILE A 44 4.79 15.86 -21.71
N LEU A 45 4.18 16.30 -22.80
CA LEU A 45 2.85 15.83 -23.20
C LEU A 45 2.95 14.33 -23.47
N LYS A 46 2.49 13.51 -22.52
CA LYS A 46 2.51 12.05 -22.65
C LYS A 46 1.13 11.56 -23.05
N ILE A 47 1.08 10.71 -24.07
CA ILE A 47 -0.09 9.85 -24.31
C ILE A 47 -0.22 8.99 -23.06
N ARG A 48 -1.35 9.12 -22.36
CA ARG A 48 -1.59 8.40 -21.10
C ARG A 48 -1.37 6.89 -21.30
N GLY A 49 -0.54 6.28 -20.45
CA GLY A 49 -0.34 4.83 -20.46
C GLY A 49 -1.54 4.06 -19.89
N SER A 50 -1.53 2.75 -20.05
CA SER A 50 -2.53 1.89 -19.40
C SER A 50 -2.17 1.68 -17.94
N ARG A 51 -3.17 1.75 -17.08
CA ARG A 51 -3.02 1.68 -15.62
C ARG A 51 -3.50 0.34 -15.06
N ALA A 52 -2.77 -0.18 -14.08
CA ALA A 52 -3.22 -1.31 -13.27
C ALA A 52 -2.92 -1.07 -11.80
N ASP A 53 -3.83 -1.53 -10.94
CA ASP A 53 -3.60 -1.69 -9.52
C ASP A 53 -3.56 -3.20 -9.21
N PRO A 54 -2.38 -3.82 -9.33
CA PRO A 54 -2.24 -5.27 -9.27
C PRO A 54 -2.39 -5.85 -7.87
N HIS A 55 -2.20 -5.04 -6.82
CA HIS A 55 -2.14 -5.50 -5.44
C HIS A 55 -3.44 -5.16 -4.70
N ARG A 56 -4.39 -6.10 -4.73
CA ARG A 56 -5.69 -5.97 -4.05
C ARG A 56 -6.20 -7.31 -3.55
N HIS A 57 -6.81 -7.27 -2.37
CA HIS A 57 -7.26 -8.45 -1.63
C HIS A 57 -8.77 -8.61 -1.65
N SER A 58 -9.22 -9.80 -2.01
CA SER A 58 -10.60 -10.22 -2.04
C SER A 58 -10.99 -11.06 -0.82
N ILE A 59 -12.25 -11.48 -0.78
CA ILE A 59 -12.79 -12.37 0.27
C ILE A 59 -12.09 -13.73 0.34
N TYR A 60 -11.36 -14.12 -0.71
CA TYR A 60 -10.58 -15.35 -0.75
C TYR A 60 -9.27 -15.24 0.01
N SER A 61 -8.76 -14.03 0.20
CA SER A 61 -7.58 -13.83 1.01
C SER A 61 -7.82 -14.36 2.43
N ASN A 62 -6.87 -15.19 2.88
CA ASN A 62 -7.05 -16.01 4.07
C ASN A 62 -6.39 -15.41 5.31
N GLU A 63 -5.83 -14.20 5.24
CA GLU A 63 -5.35 -13.58 6.46
C GLU A 63 -6.49 -13.07 7.34
N VAL A 64 -6.20 -13.10 8.63
CA VAL A 64 -7.08 -12.67 9.69
C VAL A 64 -6.40 -11.49 10.36
N ILE A 65 -7.12 -10.38 10.50
CA ILE A 65 -6.55 -9.13 11.01
C ILE A 65 -6.08 -9.32 12.46
N GLY A 66 -4.82 -9.01 12.73
CA GLY A 66 -4.30 -8.70 14.06
C GLY A 66 -4.01 -9.87 15.00
N SER A 67 -3.70 -9.53 16.26
CA SER A 67 -3.39 -10.49 17.33
C SER A 67 -4.48 -10.50 18.41
N GLY A 68 -4.68 -11.66 19.06
CA GLY A 68 -5.64 -11.81 20.16
C GLY A 68 -7.08 -12.03 19.69
N THR A 69 -8.00 -11.15 20.09
CA THR A 69 -9.46 -11.36 19.98
C THR A 69 -9.98 -11.32 18.54
N THR A 70 -9.44 -10.47 17.67
CA THR A 70 -9.83 -10.44 16.24
C THR A 70 -9.49 -11.74 15.53
N ARG A 71 -8.34 -12.36 15.90
CA ARG A 71 -7.96 -13.70 15.45
C ARG A 71 -8.92 -14.77 15.95
N ILE A 72 -9.30 -14.72 17.23
CA ILE A 72 -10.29 -15.63 17.82
C ILE A 72 -11.65 -15.49 17.13
N LEU A 73 -12.05 -14.26 16.78
CA LEU A 73 -13.31 -13.98 16.10
C LEU A 73 -13.26 -14.26 14.58
N GLY A 74 -12.10 -14.65 14.03
CA GLY A 74 -11.93 -14.94 12.61
C GLY A 74 -12.21 -13.73 11.71
N VAL A 75 -11.88 -12.52 12.16
CA VAL A 75 -12.05 -11.30 11.37
C VAL A 75 -11.10 -11.32 10.18
N LYS A 76 -11.64 -11.56 8.99
CA LYS A 76 -10.87 -11.57 7.75
C LYS A 76 -10.32 -10.19 7.43
N GLU A 77 -9.18 -10.17 6.77
CA GLU A 77 -8.58 -8.96 6.23
C GLU A 77 -9.46 -8.26 5.19
N SER A 78 -10.12 -9.04 4.32
CA SER A 78 -10.98 -8.54 3.27
C SER A 78 -12.30 -9.29 3.21
N TYR A 79 -13.36 -8.52 2.97
CA TYR A 79 -14.72 -9.00 2.71
C TYR A 79 -15.19 -8.62 1.30
N ALA A 80 -14.28 -8.09 0.47
CA ALA A 80 -14.62 -7.58 -0.84
C ALA A 80 -14.73 -8.72 -1.86
N HIS A 81 -15.90 -8.85 -2.50
CA HIS A 81 -16.10 -9.83 -3.56
C HIS A 81 -15.31 -9.45 -4.82
N VAL A 82 -14.79 -10.45 -5.54
CA VAL A 82 -13.98 -10.31 -6.77
C VAL A 82 -14.64 -9.36 -7.77
N LYS A 83 -15.91 -9.60 -8.12
CA LYS A 83 -16.68 -8.75 -9.04
C LYS A 83 -16.74 -7.28 -8.59
N SER A 84 -16.91 -7.04 -7.29
CA SER A 84 -17.00 -5.69 -6.75
C SER A 84 -15.64 -4.97 -6.80
N LEU A 85 -14.55 -5.69 -6.54
CA LEU A 85 -13.20 -5.16 -6.65
C LEU A 85 -12.84 -4.77 -8.08
N LEU A 86 -13.07 -5.67 -9.05
CA LEU A 86 -12.76 -5.40 -10.47
C LEU A 86 -13.56 -4.21 -11.00
N LYS A 87 -14.86 -4.12 -10.68
CA LYS A 87 -15.67 -2.95 -11.00
C LYS A 87 -15.13 -1.68 -10.35
N ARG A 88 -14.66 -1.76 -9.10
CA ARG A 88 -14.11 -0.60 -8.39
C ARG A 88 -12.77 -0.14 -8.96
N GLN A 89 -11.92 -1.06 -9.40
CA GLN A 89 -10.68 -0.74 -10.12
C GLN A 89 -10.99 -0.01 -11.42
N ALA A 90 -11.91 -0.53 -12.24
CA ALA A 90 -12.34 0.14 -13.47
C ALA A 90 -12.91 1.54 -13.20
N LEU A 91 -13.74 1.71 -12.16
CA LEU A 91 -14.23 3.01 -11.71
C LEU A 91 -13.13 3.94 -11.19
N SER A 92 -12.00 3.40 -10.76
CA SER A 92 -10.79 4.16 -10.40
C SER A 92 -9.95 4.52 -11.63
N GLY A 93 -10.45 4.24 -12.84
CA GLY A 93 -9.74 4.54 -14.08
C GLY A 93 -8.60 3.59 -14.40
N MET A 94 -8.59 2.36 -13.83
CA MET A 94 -7.67 1.31 -14.24
C MET A 94 -8.11 0.71 -15.58
N ASP A 95 -7.15 0.52 -16.48
CA ASP A 95 -7.34 -0.03 -17.81
C ASP A 95 -7.17 -1.55 -17.81
N ILE A 96 -6.29 -2.05 -16.93
CA ILE A 96 -6.01 -3.46 -16.69
C ILE A 96 -6.32 -3.79 -15.23
N LEU A 97 -7.00 -4.91 -14.99
CA LEU A 97 -7.53 -5.28 -13.68
C LEU A 97 -6.85 -6.55 -13.14
N SER A 98 -6.59 -6.61 -11.84
CA SER A 98 -5.98 -7.79 -11.20
C SER A 98 -6.48 -8.00 -9.78
N ILE A 99 -6.29 -9.21 -9.25
CA ILE A 99 -6.52 -9.58 -7.85
C ILE A 99 -5.28 -10.32 -7.38
N GLN A 100 -4.90 -10.09 -6.13
CA GLN A 100 -3.68 -10.61 -5.55
C GLN A 100 -3.93 -11.05 -4.11
N ASP A 101 -4.66 -12.15 -3.92
CA ASP A 101 -4.94 -12.69 -2.59
C ASP A 101 -3.70 -13.38 -1.96
N HIS A 102 -3.66 -13.45 -0.63
CA HIS A 102 -2.61 -14.12 0.13
C HIS A 102 -2.62 -15.64 -0.04
N ASN A 103 -1.57 -16.17 -0.67
CA ASN A 103 -1.26 -17.59 -0.81
C ASN A 103 -2.41 -18.44 -1.38
N VAL A 104 -3.30 -17.85 -2.17
CA VAL A 104 -4.42 -18.55 -2.81
C VAL A 104 -4.73 -17.94 -4.18
N VAL A 105 -5.32 -18.75 -5.05
CA VAL A 105 -5.70 -18.36 -6.42
C VAL A 105 -7.18 -18.62 -6.72
N ASP A 106 -8.00 -18.80 -5.69
CA ASP A 106 -9.41 -19.17 -5.85
C ASP A 106 -10.25 -18.07 -6.51
N ALA A 107 -9.82 -16.80 -6.40
CA ALA A 107 -10.41 -15.68 -7.11
C ALA A 107 -10.33 -15.82 -8.64
N ASP A 108 -9.44 -16.65 -9.19
CA ASP A 108 -9.28 -16.83 -10.64
C ASP A 108 -10.59 -17.28 -11.31
N LYS A 109 -11.38 -18.13 -10.65
CA LYS A 109 -12.66 -18.59 -11.19
C LYS A 109 -13.63 -17.43 -11.37
N GLU A 110 -13.87 -16.67 -10.29
CA GLU A 110 -14.81 -15.55 -10.32
C GLU A 110 -14.33 -14.42 -11.25
N ARG A 111 -13.01 -14.20 -11.33
CA ARG A 111 -12.41 -13.22 -12.25
C ARG A 111 -12.65 -13.61 -13.71
N ARG A 112 -12.41 -14.86 -14.09
CA ARG A 112 -12.70 -15.37 -15.45
C ARG A 112 -14.19 -15.28 -15.78
N GLU A 113 -15.06 -15.66 -14.86
CA GLU A 113 -16.50 -15.51 -15.04
C GLU A 113 -16.93 -14.05 -15.19
N PHE A 114 -16.30 -13.12 -14.49
CA PHE A 114 -16.53 -11.68 -14.64
C PHE A 114 -16.18 -11.24 -16.06
N GLU A 115 -15.02 -11.62 -16.56
CA GLU A 115 -14.56 -11.29 -17.92
C GLU A 115 -15.49 -11.84 -18.99
N THR A 116 -15.85 -13.12 -18.95
CA THR A 116 -16.80 -13.75 -19.90
C THR A 116 -18.17 -13.06 -19.92
N LYS A 117 -18.63 -12.56 -18.76
CA LYS A 117 -19.94 -11.88 -18.66
C LYS A 117 -19.87 -10.40 -19.05
N ASN A 118 -18.68 -9.85 -19.31
CA ASN A 118 -18.46 -8.42 -19.58
C ASN A 118 -17.39 -8.26 -20.68
N GLU A 119 -17.78 -8.43 -21.94
CA GLU A 119 -16.90 -8.41 -23.13
C GLU A 119 -15.91 -7.23 -23.16
N MET A 120 -16.28 -6.06 -22.63
CA MET A 120 -15.40 -4.88 -22.54
C MET A 120 -14.10 -5.11 -21.73
N TYR A 121 -14.05 -6.14 -20.88
CA TYR A 121 -12.89 -6.53 -20.08
C TYR A 121 -12.18 -7.79 -20.59
N GLU A 122 -12.60 -8.35 -21.73
CA GLU A 122 -11.94 -9.48 -22.36
C GLU A 122 -10.47 -9.15 -22.65
N GLY A 123 -9.56 -10.01 -22.18
CA GLY A 123 -8.13 -9.83 -22.26
C GLY A 123 -7.57 -8.73 -21.34
N LYS A 124 -8.39 -8.02 -20.56
CA LYS A 124 -7.95 -6.90 -19.69
C LYS A 124 -7.82 -7.26 -18.21
N THR A 125 -7.91 -8.55 -17.89
CA THR A 125 -7.71 -9.01 -16.51
C THR A 125 -6.60 -10.05 -16.44
N PHE A 126 -5.82 -10.04 -15.36
CA PHE A 126 -4.84 -11.09 -15.06
C PHE A 126 -4.94 -11.55 -13.61
N MET A 127 -4.40 -12.74 -13.33
CA MET A 127 -4.33 -13.29 -11.99
C MET A 127 -2.97 -13.00 -11.35
N SER A 128 -2.98 -12.53 -10.12
CA SER A 128 -1.78 -12.36 -9.29
C SER A 128 -1.96 -13.12 -7.96
N CYS A 129 -0.90 -13.31 -7.20
CA CYS A 129 -0.96 -13.84 -5.84
C CYS A 129 0.13 -13.17 -5.00
N GLU A 130 -0.17 -12.85 -3.74
CA GLU A 130 0.85 -12.43 -2.77
C GLU A 130 1.28 -13.66 -1.99
N TYR A 131 2.59 -13.91 -1.93
CA TYR A 131 3.16 -15.06 -1.23
C TYR A 131 3.97 -14.62 -0.03
N ASP A 132 3.75 -15.26 1.11
CA ASP A 132 4.66 -15.14 2.26
C ASP A 132 5.84 -16.06 2.03
N VAL A 133 6.97 -15.47 1.66
CA VAL A 133 8.20 -16.18 1.31
C VAL A 133 9.17 -16.10 2.46
N MET A 134 9.72 -17.26 2.84
CA MET A 134 10.66 -17.33 3.95
C MET A 134 12.00 -16.65 3.61
N VAL A 135 12.54 -15.95 4.60
CA VAL A 135 13.89 -15.39 4.61
C VAL A 135 14.66 -16.05 5.77
N PRO A 136 16.00 -16.21 5.69
CA PRO A 136 16.78 -16.75 6.80
C PRO A 136 16.45 -16.10 8.16
N GLY A 137 16.52 -16.90 9.23
CA GLY A 137 16.18 -16.44 10.58
C GLY A 137 14.68 -16.43 10.92
N GLN A 138 13.88 -17.29 10.27
CA GLN A 138 12.42 -17.40 10.47
C GLN A 138 11.67 -16.07 10.23
N LYS A 139 12.14 -15.29 9.26
CA LYS A 139 11.48 -14.07 8.79
C LYS A 139 10.70 -14.38 7.53
N SER A 140 9.75 -13.53 7.17
CA SER A 140 9.04 -13.61 5.88
C SER A 140 8.93 -12.25 5.23
N VAL A 141 8.94 -12.26 3.90
CA VAL A 141 8.60 -11.11 3.06
C VAL A 141 7.39 -11.46 2.21
N HIS A 142 6.65 -10.43 1.82
CA HIS A 142 5.58 -10.61 0.86
C HIS A 142 6.13 -10.46 -0.55
N VAL A 143 5.81 -11.41 -1.40
CA VAL A 143 6.23 -11.40 -2.80
C VAL A 143 5.01 -11.50 -3.69
N GLY A 144 4.77 -10.45 -4.44
CA GLY A 144 3.73 -10.42 -5.44
C GLY A 144 4.16 -11.16 -6.71
N VAL A 145 3.43 -12.20 -7.09
CA VAL A 145 3.62 -12.85 -8.39
C VAL A 145 2.52 -12.39 -9.33
N TRP A 146 2.89 -11.64 -10.36
CA TRP A 146 1.94 -11.06 -11.32
C TRP A 146 1.86 -11.90 -12.60
N GLY A 147 0.64 -12.04 -13.12
CA GLY A 147 0.40 -12.74 -14.38
C GLY A 147 0.56 -14.25 -14.28
N LEU A 148 0.03 -14.87 -13.22
CA LEU A 148 0.03 -16.33 -13.05
C LEU A 148 -0.69 -17.06 -14.20
N ASP A 149 -1.61 -16.38 -14.89
CA ASP A 149 -2.29 -16.89 -16.08
C ASP A 149 -1.60 -16.51 -17.40
N TYR A 150 -0.43 -15.85 -17.34
CA TYR A 150 0.42 -15.48 -18.48
C TYR A 150 1.92 -15.82 -18.20
N PRO A 151 2.24 -17.09 -17.87
CA PRO A 151 3.64 -17.53 -17.76
C PRO A 151 4.34 -17.45 -19.11
N PHE A 152 5.67 -17.27 -19.09
CA PHE A 152 6.51 -17.09 -20.28
C PHE A 152 6.20 -15.81 -21.11
N GLN A 153 7.05 -15.50 -22.10
CA GLN A 153 6.96 -14.27 -22.92
C GLN A 153 5.87 -14.34 -24.00
N GLU A 154 5.16 -15.46 -24.12
CA GLU A 154 4.10 -15.62 -25.10
C GLU A 154 2.83 -14.97 -24.58
N ASN A 155 2.13 -14.20 -25.41
CA ASN A 155 0.87 -13.52 -25.07
C ASN A 155 -0.32 -14.51 -24.92
N VAL A 156 -0.07 -15.73 -24.45
CA VAL A 156 -1.03 -16.82 -24.40
C VAL A 156 -1.42 -17.05 -22.95
N ARG A 157 -2.72 -16.94 -22.71
CA ARG A 157 -3.29 -17.18 -21.39
C ARG A 157 -3.44 -18.67 -21.13
N ILE A 158 -2.91 -19.16 -20.02
CA ILE A 158 -3.04 -20.57 -19.62
C ILE A 158 -4.39 -20.88 -18.96
N THR A 159 -4.69 -22.17 -18.80
CA THR A 159 -5.95 -22.61 -18.18
C THR A 159 -5.95 -22.41 -16.67
N GLN A 160 -7.13 -22.39 -16.04
CA GLN A 160 -7.25 -22.36 -14.59
C GLN A 160 -6.54 -23.56 -13.90
N LYS A 161 -6.55 -24.73 -14.55
CA LYS A 161 -5.86 -25.92 -14.03
C LYS A 161 -4.36 -25.68 -13.94
N ASP A 162 -3.80 -25.03 -14.96
CA ASP A 162 -2.37 -24.71 -15.02
C ASP A 162 -1.99 -23.61 -14.04
N VAL A 163 -2.84 -22.58 -13.87
CA VAL A 163 -2.68 -21.55 -12.80
C VAL A 163 -2.57 -22.21 -11.43
N ARG A 164 -3.45 -23.18 -11.12
CA ARG A 164 -3.37 -23.95 -9.87
C ARG A 164 -2.08 -24.76 -9.78
N GLY A 165 -1.66 -25.40 -10.87
CA GLY A 165 -0.39 -26.13 -10.95
C GLY A 165 0.82 -25.25 -10.60
N LEU A 166 0.90 -24.06 -11.20
CA LEU A 166 1.92 -23.05 -10.89
C LEU A 166 1.84 -22.59 -9.44
N HIS A 167 0.64 -22.31 -8.95
CA HIS A 167 0.43 -21.95 -7.56
C HIS A 167 0.97 -23.02 -6.60
N TYR A 168 0.70 -24.31 -6.83
CA TYR A 168 1.26 -25.39 -6.00
C TYR A 168 2.79 -25.48 -6.09
N LYS A 169 3.38 -25.18 -7.25
CA LYS A 169 4.84 -25.13 -7.41
C LYS A 169 5.44 -24.01 -6.56
N LEU A 170 4.87 -22.81 -6.63
CA LEU A 170 5.29 -21.62 -5.86
C LEU A 170 5.07 -21.79 -4.36
N SER A 171 3.94 -22.37 -3.95
CA SER A 171 3.64 -22.65 -2.53
C SER A 171 4.63 -23.63 -1.88
N ARG A 172 5.22 -24.54 -2.65
CA ARG A 172 6.34 -25.38 -2.15
C ARG A 172 7.67 -24.62 -2.16
N ALA A 173 7.87 -23.76 -3.16
CA ALA A 173 9.10 -23.00 -3.31
C ALA A 173 9.28 -21.96 -2.19
N LYS A 174 8.19 -21.30 -1.75
CA LYS A 174 8.23 -20.22 -0.75
C LYS A 174 8.75 -20.69 0.62
N ALA A 175 8.48 -21.95 0.97
CA ALA A 175 8.95 -22.58 2.20
C ALA A 175 10.46 -22.90 2.17
N ARG A 176 11.09 -22.90 0.98
CA ARG A 176 12.52 -23.18 0.80
C ARG A 176 13.38 -21.91 0.72
N GLY A 177 12.77 -20.74 0.92
CA GLY A 177 13.48 -19.48 0.93
C GLY A 177 13.32 -18.65 -0.35
N VAL A 178 13.70 -17.38 -0.23
CA VAL A 178 13.56 -16.35 -1.27
C VAL A 178 14.28 -16.70 -2.58
N ASP A 179 15.50 -17.22 -2.54
CA ASP A 179 16.26 -17.57 -3.75
C ASP A 179 15.60 -18.69 -4.54
N ASN A 180 15.15 -19.73 -3.84
CA ASN A 180 14.46 -20.84 -4.48
C ASN A 180 13.10 -20.40 -5.04
N PHE A 181 12.39 -19.51 -4.35
CA PHE A 181 11.15 -18.92 -4.85
C PHE A 181 11.38 -18.11 -6.13
N ARG A 182 12.39 -17.22 -6.13
CA ARG A 182 12.75 -16.42 -7.30
C ARG A 182 13.16 -17.28 -8.48
N LYS A 183 13.98 -18.31 -8.25
CA LYS A 183 14.38 -19.28 -9.28
C LYS A 183 13.19 -19.97 -9.94
N VAL A 184 12.17 -20.34 -9.16
CA VAL A 184 10.95 -20.93 -9.73
C VAL A 184 10.19 -19.90 -10.57
N CYS A 185 10.11 -18.64 -10.13
CA CYS A 185 9.49 -17.58 -10.93
C CYS A 185 10.21 -17.38 -12.27
N ASP A 186 11.55 -17.37 -12.28
CA ASP A 186 12.35 -17.25 -13.50
C ASP A 186 12.11 -18.40 -14.48
N GLN A 187 12.12 -19.62 -13.97
CA GLN A 187 11.90 -20.82 -14.79
C GLN A 187 10.51 -20.81 -15.45
N GLU A 188 9.54 -20.15 -14.85
CA GLU A 188 8.16 -20.05 -15.35
C GLU A 188 7.88 -18.71 -16.07
N GLY A 189 8.90 -17.84 -16.21
CA GLY A 189 8.77 -16.52 -16.85
C GLY A 189 7.78 -15.57 -16.13
N LEU A 190 7.68 -15.68 -14.81
CA LEU A 190 6.75 -14.91 -13.97
C LEU A 190 7.41 -13.63 -13.43
N ILE A 191 6.60 -12.59 -13.26
CA ILE A 191 7.03 -11.33 -12.65
C ILE A 191 6.91 -11.48 -11.14
N ALA A 192 8.05 -11.46 -10.44
CA ALA A 192 8.11 -11.49 -8.99
C ALA A 192 8.48 -10.10 -8.46
N VAL A 193 7.54 -9.50 -7.71
CA VAL A 193 7.64 -8.17 -7.11
C VAL A 193 7.87 -8.34 -5.62
N LEU A 194 8.88 -7.66 -5.07
CA LEU A 194 9.00 -7.55 -3.62
C LEU A 194 7.98 -6.51 -3.15
N ASN A 195 6.87 -7.00 -2.58
CA ASN A 195 5.76 -6.17 -2.13
C ASN A 195 6.19 -5.39 -0.88
N HIS A 196 5.85 -4.09 -0.85
CA HIS A 196 6.12 -3.15 0.25
C HIS A 196 7.38 -3.51 1.07
N PRO A 197 8.58 -3.53 0.48
CA PRO A 197 9.78 -4.22 1.02
C PRO A 197 10.19 -3.77 2.41
N THR A 198 9.86 -2.53 2.75
CA THR A 198 10.21 -1.85 3.99
C THR A 198 9.09 -1.90 5.03
N TRP A 199 7.96 -2.52 4.70
CA TRP A 199 6.87 -2.77 5.63
C TRP A 199 7.20 -3.95 6.52
N ILE A 200 7.04 -3.75 7.83
CA ILE A 200 7.43 -4.73 8.84
C ILE A 200 6.17 -5.43 9.33
N THR A 201 5.74 -6.48 8.61
CA THR A 201 4.60 -7.33 8.98
C THR A 201 4.86 -8.20 10.20
N THR A 202 6.12 -8.56 10.45
CA THR A 202 6.51 -9.48 11.52
C THR A 202 7.14 -8.71 12.68
N PRO A 203 6.35 -8.13 13.61
CA PRO A 203 6.87 -7.30 14.68
C PRO A 203 7.80 -8.06 15.65
N LYS A 204 7.70 -9.39 15.69
CA LYS A 204 8.55 -10.24 16.53
C LYS A 204 9.96 -10.40 15.96
N ASN A 205 10.09 -10.49 14.63
CA ASN A 205 11.35 -10.74 13.92
C ASN A 205 11.43 -9.86 12.65
N PRO A 206 11.63 -8.54 12.79
CA PRO A 206 11.76 -7.65 11.65
C PRO A 206 12.99 -8.01 10.80
N LEU A 207 12.94 -7.70 9.50
CA LEU A 207 14.15 -7.67 8.68
C LEU A 207 15.13 -6.65 9.27
N SER A 208 16.41 -6.97 9.25
CA SER A 208 17.46 -5.96 9.47
C SER A 208 17.71 -5.19 8.16
N GLY A 209 18.44 -4.07 8.24
CA GLY A 209 18.88 -3.35 7.04
C GLY A 209 19.71 -4.23 6.09
N GLU A 210 20.54 -5.13 6.64
CA GLU A 210 21.32 -6.09 5.86
C GLU A 210 20.43 -7.16 5.19
N ASP A 211 19.42 -7.68 5.90
CA ASP A 211 18.49 -8.66 5.30
C ASP A 211 17.71 -8.02 4.15
N LEU A 212 17.27 -6.77 4.33
CA LEU A 212 16.57 -6.03 3.30
C LEU A 212 17.46 -5.76 2.08
N ASP A 213 18.71 -5.35 2.29
CA ASP A 213 19.68 -5.15 1.21
C ASP A 213 19.84 -6.44 0.38
N LYS A 214 20.07 -7.57 1.05
CA LYS A 214 20.23 -8.88 0.41
C LYS A 214 18.96 -9.36 -0.31
N VAL A 215 17.80 -9.25 0.34
CA VAL A 215 16.53 -9.70 -0.25
C VAL A 215 16.18 -8.85 -1.48
N SER A 216 16.42 -7.54 -1.43
CA SER A 216 16.17 -6.65 -2.57
C SER A 216 17.07 -6.91 -3.78
N ASP A 217 18.25 -7.52 -3.59
CA ASP A 217 19.10 -7.93 -4.72
C ASP A 217 18.46 -9.05 -5.54
N VAL A 218 17.62 -9.89 -4.93
CA VAL A 218 16.98 -11.06 -5.55
C VAL A 218 15.86 -10.66 -6.52
N PHE A 219 15.23 -9.50 -6.33
CA PHE A 219 14.07 -9.08 -7.13
C PHE A 219 14.41 -7.96 -8.10
N ASP A 220 13.77 -7.99 -9.27
CA ASP A 220 13.92 -6.95 -10.30
C ASP A 220 12.94 -5.78 -10.09
N TYR A 221 11.84 -6.05 -9.37
CA TYR A 221 10.74 -5.12 -9.15
C TYR A 221 10.52 -4.89 -7.65
N LEU A 222 10.45 -3.62 -7.26
CA LEU A 222 10.12 -3.20 -5.90
C LEU A 222 8.80 -2.41 -5.90
N GLU A 223 7.90 -2.75 -4.99
CA GLU A 223 6.58 -2.12 -4.90
C GLU A 223 6.56 -0.87 -4.02
N ILE A 224 5.98 0.21 -4.55
CA ILE A 224 5.46 1.36 -3.81
C ILE A 224 3.99 1.10 -3.45
N ASN A 225 3.69 1.13 -2.15
CA ASN A 225 2.39 0.75 -1.60
C ASN A 225 1.55 1.97 -1.21
N GLY A 226 0.24 1.93 -1.48
CA GLY A 226 -0.68 3.04 -1.22
C GLY A 226 -0.78 3.51 0.24
N ASP A 227 -0.58 2.60 1.19
CA ASP A 227 -0.77 2.83 2.62
C ASP A 227 0.56 2.93 3.43
N CYS A 228 1.73 2.80 2.78
CA CYS A 228 3.05 2.74 3.43
C CYS A 228 3.97 3.94 3.08
N GLN A 229 3.57 5.17 3.42
CA GLN A 229 4.14 6.35 2.74
C GLN A 229 5.54 6.74 3.19
N LYS A 230 5.93 6.46 4.44
CA LYS A 230 7.31 6.70 4.91
C LYS A 230 8.26 5.60 4.41
N GLU A 231 7.75 4.37 4.41
CA GLU A 231 8.38 3.16 3.91
C GLU A 231 8.69 3.28 2.40
N ASN A 232 7.77 3.86 1.63
CA ASN A 232 7.95 4.12 0.20
C ASN A 232 9.20 4.96 -0.10
N LEU A 233 9.55 5.96 0.73
CA LEU A 233 10.77 6.76 0.53
C LEU A 233 12.02 5.89 0.58
N PHE A 234 12.03 4.92 1.49
CA PHE A 234 13.16 4.01 1.60
C PHE A 234 13.20 3.01 0.43
N THR A 235 12.03 2.55 -0.02
CA THR A 235 11.91 1.72 -1.25
C THR A 235 12.43 2.45 -2.49
N LEU A 236 12.16 3.76 -2.61
CA LEU A 236 12.68 4.61 -3.68
C LEU A 236 14.22 4.71 -3.64
N GLU A 237 14.81 4.98 -2.46
CA GLU A 237 16.27 5.03 -2.31
C GLU A 237 16.90 3.69 -2.70
N LEU A 238 16.30 2.58 -2.26
CA LEU A 238 16.76 1.22 -2.57
C LEU A 238 16.69 0.90 -4.06
N ALA A 239 15.60 1.28 -4.73
CA ALA A 239 15.44 1.08 -6.16
C ALA A 239 16.43 1.89 -6.99
N LEU A 240 16.65 3.16 -6.63
CA LEU A 240 17.61 4.04 -7.30
C LEU A 240 19.04 3.50 -7.17
N GLU A 241 19.44 3.08 -5.96
CA GLU A 241 20.78 2.54 -5.71
C GLU A 241 21.03 1.24 -6.47
N LYS A 242 20.05 0.34 -6.47
CA LYS A 242 20.20 -1.01 -7.04
C LYS A 242 19.74 -1.11 -8.50
N GLY A 243 19.33 0.01 -9.12
CA GLY A 243 18.82 0.04 -10.49
C GLY A 243 17.58 -0.83 -10.70
N LYS A 244 16.70 -0.93 -9.68
CA LYS A 244 15.50 -1.77 -9.72
C LYS A 244 14.33 -1.03 -10.35
N THR A 245 13.44 -1.78 -11.00
CA THR A 245 12.20 -1.22 -11.55
C THR A 245 11.20 -1.00 -10.42
N LEU A 246 10.64 0.20 -10.36
CA LEU A 246 9.58 0.51 -9.41
C LEU A 246 8.22 0.20 -10.01
N VAL A 247 7.40 -0.48 -9.22
CA VAL A 247 6.00 -0.74 -9.54
C VAL A 247 5.13 -0.29 -8.36
N ALA A 248 3.81 -0.29 -8.54
CA ALA A 248 2.89 0.26 -7.56
C ALA A 248 1.59 -0.53 -7.45
N GLY A 249 1.13 -0.67 -6.22
CA GLY A 249 -0.10 -1.35 -5.85
C GLY A 249 -0.72 -0.70 -4.60
N SER A 250 -2.04 -0.80 -4.47
CA SER A 250 -2.75 -0.12 -3.39
C SER A 250 -2.83 -0.94 -2.10
N ASP A 251 -2.66 -2.26 -2.19
CA ASP A 251 -2.80 -3.21 -1.08
C ASP A 251 -4.18 -3.07 -0.39
N LEU A 252 -5.21 -2.85 -1.21
CA LEU A 252 -6.55 -2.59 -0.71
C LEU A 252 -7.23 -3.88 -0.26
N HIS A 253 -7.61 -3.87 1.01
CA HIS A 253 -8.39 -4.91 1.68
C HIS A 253 -9.92 -4.63 1.69
N ASN A 254 -10.35 -3.63 0.92
CA ASN A 254 -11.73 -3.15 0.89
C ASN A 254 -12.10 -2.54 -0.48
N LEU A 255 -13.29 -1.92 -0.56
CA LEU A 255 -13.84 -1.32 -1.79
C LEU A 255 -13.45 0.16 -1.97
N ARG A 256 -12.38 0.64 -1.35
CA ARG A 256 -11.83 1.98 -1.64
C ARG A 256 -11.37 2.06 -3.10
N LEU A 257 -11.28 3.29 -3.60
CA LEU A 257 -10.70 3.57 -4.91
C LEU A 257 -9.19 3.37 -4.81
N SER A 258 -8.62 2.81 -5.87
CA SER A 258 -7.16 2.68 -6.02
C SER A 258 -6.56 4.07 -6.04
N LYS A 259 -5.61 4.37 -5.14
CA LYS A 259 -4.94 5.68 -5.12
C LYS A 259 -3.59 5.62 -5.82
N VAL A 260 -2.90 4.50 -5.72
CA VAL A 260 -1.57 4.25 -6.30
C VAL A 260 -1.71 3.12 -7.31
N PHE A 261 -0.99 3.22 -8.43
CA PHE A 261 -1.07 2.26 -9.54
C PHE A 261 0.22 2.22 -10.36
N THR A 262 0.40 1.13 -11.08
CA THR A 262 1.45 0.98 -12.11
C THR A 262 0.88 1.44 -13.45
N GLU A 263 1.59 2.34 -14.14
CA GLU A 263 1.21 2.86 -15.47
C GLU A 263 2.28 2.53 -16.49
N THR A 264 1.91 2.02 -17.66
CA THR A 264 2.86 1.79 -18.75
C THR A 264 3.35 3.12 -19.36
N ILE A 265 4.50 3.11 -20.03
CA ILE A 265 4.97 4.33 -20.73
C ILE A 265 4.14 4.67 -21.98
N ARG A 266 3.40 3.69 -22.51
CA ARG A 266 2.54 3.78 -23.69
C ARG A 266 1.24 3.01 -23.49
N PRO A 267 0.14 3.38 -24.14
CA PRO A 267 -1.08 2.57 -24.10
C PRO A 267 -0.81 1.12 -24.51
N VAL A 268 -1.43 0.20 -23.79
CA VAL A 268 -1.48 -1.24 -24.13
C VAL A 268 -2.93 -1.71 -24.19
N ASN A 269 -3.20 -2.71 -25.03
CA ASN A 269 -4.56 -3.14 -25.33
C ASN A 269 -5.10 -4.19 -24.36
N ASN A 270 -4.21 -4.97 -23.75
CA ASN A 270 -4.56 -6.15 -22.97
C ASN A 270 -3.53 -6.41 -21.86
N ALA A 271 -3.87 -7.34 -20.96
CA ALA A 271 -3.06 -7.70 -19.81
C ALA A 271 -1.71 -8.32 -20.19
N ALA A 272 -1.62 -9.06 -21.30
CA ALA A 272 -0.36 -9.65 -21.75
C ALA A 272 0.64 -8.58 -22.18
N GLU A 273 0.19 -7.56 -22.94
CA GLU A 273 0.99 -6.40 -23.30
C GLU A 273 1.38 -5.57 -22.07
N PHE A 274 0.49 -5.41 -21.08
CA PHE A 274 0.81 -4.75 -19.81
C PHE A 274 1.93 -5.47 -19.06
N LEU A 275 1.81 -6.78 -18.89
CA LEU A 275 2.82 -7.60 -18.21
C LEU A 275 4.15 -7.61 -18.97
N ARG A 276 4.12 -7.55 -20.31
CA ARG A 276 5.32 -7.37 -21.11
C ARG A 276 5.98 -6.01 -20.85
N ALA A 277 5.23 -4.93 -20.84
CA ALA A 277 5.76 -3.60 -20.52
C ALA A 277 6.38 -3.57 -19.11
N VAL A 278 5.77 -4.24 -18.12
CA VAL A 278 6.39 -4.42 -16.80
C VAL A 278 7.73 -5.16 -16.91
N ARG A 279 7.78 -6.30 -17.64
CA ARG A 279 9.02 -7.08 -17.84
C ARG A 279 10.15 -6.27 -18.47
N ASP A 280 9.79 -5.39 -19.40
CA ASP A 280 10.75 -4.55 -20.13
C ASP A 280 11.19 -3.31 -19.34
N GLY A 281 10.63 -3.09 -18.14
CA GLY A 281 10.83 -1.87 -17.35
C GLY A 281 10.17 -0.63 -17.97
N GLU A 282 9.23 -0.83 -18.89
CA GLU A 282 8.48 0.21 -19.61
C GLU A 282 7.27 0.70 -18.78
N VAL A 283 7.49 0.95 -17.48
CA VAL A 283 6.45 1.36 -16.53
C VAL A 283 6.90 2.51 -15.62
N ALA A 284 5.91 3.18 -15.05
CA ALA A 284 6.04 4.23 -14.06
C ALA A 284 5.00 4.04 -12.95
N ILE A 285 5.18 4.76 -11.84
CA ILE A 285 4.20 4.81 -10.76
C ILE A 285 3.29 6.03 -10.97
N GLY A 286 2.00 5.86 -10.77
CA GLY A 286 1.03 6.95 -10.76
C GLY A 286 0.20 7.02 -9.48
N ASN A 287 -0.41 8.19 -9.26
CA ASN A 287 -1.33 8.47 -8.16
C ASN A 287 -2.58 9.23 -8.65
N ILE A 288 -3.76 8.88 -8.15
CA ILE A 288 -5.05 9.52 -8.52
C ILE A 288 -5.30 10.83 -7.75
N SER A 289 -4.74 11.02 -6.56
CA SER A 289 -4.72 12.35 -5.94
C SER A 289 -3.78 13.24 -6.76
N SER A 290 -4.36 14.25 -7.40
CA SER A 290 -3.72 15.29 -8.22
C SER A 290 -2.31 15.64 -7.74
N LEU A 291 -1.29 15.37 -8.55
CA LEU A 291 0.04 15.97 -8.39
C LEU A 291 -0.12 17.51 -8.32
N PRO A 292 0.32 18.21 -7.27
CA PRO A 292 0.47 19.65 -7.30
C PRO A 292 1.65 20.04 -8.22
N SER A 293 1.54 21.23 -8.80
CA SER A 293 2.46 21.82 -9.78
C SER A 293 3.89 22.04 -9.27
N VAL A 294 4.87 21.48 -10.00
CA VAL A 294 6.22 21.95 -10.42
C VAL A 294 7.17 22.70 -9.45
N ALA A 295 6.86 22.93 -8.17
CA ALA A 295 7.79 23.67 -7.27
C ALA A 295 8.50 22.82 -6.20
N ASP A 296 8.16 21.53 -6.09
CA ASP A 296 8.46 20.74 -4.90
C ASP A 296 9.33 19.52 -5.23
N SER A 297 10.36 19.24 -4.42
CA SER A 297 11.24 18.07 -4.60
C SER A 297 10.42 16.76 -4.56
N PRO A 298 10.91 15.61 -5.09
CA PRO A 298 10.20 14.33 -4.98
C PRO A 298 9.75 13.99 -3.55
N ILE A 299 10.48 14.45 -2.53
CA ILE A 299 10.13 14.33 -1.12
C ILE A 299 8.91 15.19 -0.74
N ASP A 300 8.77 16.38 -1.33
CA ASP A 300 7.69 17.34 -1.04
C ASP A 300 6.39 16.98 -1.80
N VAL A 301 6.51 16.40 -3.00
CA VAL A 301 5.40 15.76 -3.74
C VAL A 301 4.83 14.57 -2.96
N LEU A 302 5.67 13.83 -2.23
CA LEU A 302 5.25 12.73 -1.37
C LEU A 302 4.71 13.21 -0.01
N ARG A 303 5.11 14.38 0.49
CA ARG A 303 4.52 14.96 1.73
C ARG A 303 3.10 15.50 1.51
N SER A 304 2.83 16.08 0.35
CA SER A 304 1.53 16.72 0.06
C SER A 304 0.43 15.72 -0.33
N ASN A 305 0.76 14.67 -1.08
CA ASN A 305 -0.23 13.72 -1.64
C ASN A 305 -0.66 12.59 -0.69
N PHE A 306 0.02 12.44 0.45
CA PHE A 306 -0.10 11.24 1.27
C PHE A 306 -0.57 11.47 2.71
N ASN A 307 -0.98 12.70 3.04
CA ASN A 307 -1.66 13.06 4.29
C ASN A 307 -3.16 12.72 4.29
N GLY A 308 -3.53 11.52 3.84
CA GLY A 308 -4.90 11.01 3.99
C GLY A 308 -5.27 10.96 5.48
N THR A 309 -6.31 11.68 5.87
CA THR A 309 -6.70 11.82 7.28
C THR A 309 -7.08 10.47 7.90
N ARG A 310 -6.55 10.23 9.10
CA ARG A 310 -6.75 9.02 9.94
C ARG A 310 -8.21 8.60 10.15
N LEU A 311 -9.17 9.48 9.92
CA LEU A 311 -10.60 9.27 10.14
C LEU A 311 -11.23 8.30 9.13
N ASP A 312 -10.72 8.24 7.90
CA ASP A 312 -11.34 7.49 6.81
C ASP A 312 -11.17 5.97 6.98
N MET A 313 -9.98 5.52 7.42
CA MET A 313 -9.69 4.10 7.63
C MET A 313 -10.52 3.49 8.78
N TYR A 314 -10.70 4.24 9.89
CA TYR A 314 -11.56 3.80 10.98
C TYR A 314 -13.03 3.78 10.57
N ASN A 315 -13.51 4.84 9.91
CA ASN A 315 -14.88 4.88 9.36
C ASN A 315 -15.15 3.71 8.42
N ASP A 316 -14.15 3.26 7.65
CA ASP A 316 -14.28 2.14 6.71
C ASP A 316 -14.29 0.76 7.41
N ILE A 317 -13.47 0.55 8.44
CA ILE A 317 -13.53 -0.67 9.27
C ILE A 317 -14.87 -0.75 9.99
N TYR A 318 -15.34 0.36 10.58
CA TYR A 318 -16.62 0.40 11.29
C TYR A 318 -17.83 0.29 10.34
N ARG A 319 -17.78 0.90 9.15
CA ARG A 319 -18.80 0.68 8.11
C ARG A 319 -18.76 -0.73 7.55
N GLY A 320 -17.57 -1.32 7.40
CA GLY A 320 -17.41 -2.71 6.98
C GLY A 320 -18.01 -3.69 7.99
N ILE A 321 -17.64 -3.56 9.27
CA ILE A 321 -18.18 -4.35 10.38
C ILE A 321 -19.69 -4.09 10.52
N GLY A 322 -20.13 -2.84 10.50
CA GLY A 322 -21.55 -2.46 10.59
C GLY A 322 -22.38 -3.05 9.45
N ASN A 323 -21.91 -2.94 8.21
CA ASN A 323 -22.58 -3.51 7.04
C ASN A 323 -22.55 -5.04 7.05
N TYR A 324 -21.48 -5.67 7.53
CA TYR A 324 -21.39 -7.12 7.71
C TYR A 324 -22.40 -7.61 8.75
N LEU A 325 -22.44 -6.98 9.94
CA LEU A 325 -23.39 -7.30 10.99
C LEU A 325 -24.84 -7.06 10.54
N LEU A 326 -25.12 -5.94 9.85
CA LEU A 326 -26.44 -5.65 9.29
C LEU A 326 -26.85 -6.62 8.17
N ARG A 327 -25.92 -7.08 7.35
CA ARG A 327 -26.17 -8.06 6.28
C ARG A 327 -26.43 -9.45 6.84
N ASP A 328 -25.63 -9.90 7.81
CA ASP A 328 -25.84 -11.19 8.48
C ASP A 328 -27.12 -11.18 9.32
N TRP A 329 -27.47 -10.02 9.91
CA TRP A 329 -28.75 -9.78 10.58
C TRP A 329 -29.94 -9.83 9.61
N LYS A 330 -29.83 -9.23 8.42
CA LYS A 330 -30.87 -9.31 7.37
C LYS A 330 -31.03 -10.70 6.77
N ASN A 331 -29.94 -11.45 6.63
CA ASN A 331 -29.95 -12.80 6.03
C ASN A 331 -30.35 -13.90 7.02
N LYS A 332 -30.14 -13.71 8.33
CA LYS A 332 -30.69 -14.58 9.37
C LYS A 332 -32.09 -14.13 9.78
N ARG A 333 -33.05 -14.29 8.87
CA ARG A 333 -34.49 -14.33 9.21
C ARG A 333 -34.79 -15.56 10.08
N LYS A 334 -34.51 -15.46 11.38
CA LYS A 334 -35.20 -16.17 12.46
C LYS A 334 -35.60 -15.18 13.56
N LEU A 335 -36.14 -14.04 13.14
CA LEU A 335 -36.78 -13.06 14.04
C LEU A 335 -38.24 -13.45 14.36
N VAL A 336 -38.51 -14.73 14.52
CA VAL A 336 -39.77 -15.23 15.12
C VAL A 336 -39.60 -15.40 16.63
N THR A 337 -38.35 -15.55 17.13
CA THR A 337 -38.12 -15.75 18.57
C THR A 337 -38.15 -14.44 19.37
N VAL A 338 -37.73 -13.30 18.81
CA VAL A 338 -37.66 -12.02 19.55
C VAL A 338 -39.01 -11.29 19.57
N ALA A 339 -39.80 -11.36 18.50
CA ALA A 339 -41.14 -10.76 18.48
C ALA A 339 -42.13 -11.51 19.40
N THR A 340 -41.99 -12.83 19.53
CA THR A 340 -42.81 -13.64 20.45
C THR A 340 -42.40 -13.42 21.92
N PHE A 341 -41.13 -13.11 22.20
CA PHE A 341 -40.66 -12.76 23.54
C PHE A 341 -41.06 -11.33 23.95
N GLY A 342 -41.07 -10.38 22.99
CA GLY A 342 -41.51 -9.00 23.22
C GLY A 342 -43.02 -8.87 23.46
N ALA A 343 -43.83 -9.74 22.86
CA ALA A 343 -45.28 -9.75 23.05
C ALA A 343 -45.74 -10.42 24.36
N LEU A 344 -44.94 -11.34 24.93
CA LEU A 344 -45.24 -12.02 26.20
C LEU A 344 -44.80 -11.25 27.45
N MET A 345 -44.01 -10.18 27.30
CA MET A 345 -43.37 -9.45 28.42
C MET A 345 -43.81 -7.98 28.48
N GLY A 346 -45.12 -7.73 28.34
CA GLY A 346 -45.76 -6.41 28.33
C GLY A 346 -45.75 -5.64 29.66
N GLY A 347 -44.77 -5.83 30.55
CA GLY A 347 -44.71 -5.16 31.86
C GLY A 347 -43.32 -4.73 32.35
N GLY A 348 -42.27 -4.86 31.53
CA GLY A 348 -40.88 -4.72 32.00
C GLY A 348 -40.09 -3.52 31.47
N TYR A 349 -40.73 -2.48 30.92
CA TYR A 349 -40.01 -1.46 30.14
C TYR A 349 -39.08 -0.54 30.97
N LEU A 350 -39.28 -0.41 32.28
CA LEU A 350 -38.50 0.49 33.13
C LEU A 350 -37.22 -0.12 33.73
N LEU A 351 -37.10 -1.46 33.78
CA LEU A 351 -35.89 -2.13 34.27
C LEU A 351 -34.89 -2.50 33.15
N TYR A 352 -35.31 -2.45 31.89
CA TYR A 352 -34.47 -2.81 30.75
C TYR A 352 -33.79 -1.62 30.04
N ALA A 353 -34.20 -0.38 30.30
CA ALA A 353 -33.54 0.80 29.74
C ALA A 353 -32.05 0.88 30.13
N PRO A 354 -31.62 0.62 31.38
CA PRO A 354 -30.20 0.58 31.73
C PRO A 354 -29.45 -0.57 31.04
N LEU A 355 -30.10 -1.74 30.88
CA LEU A 355 -29.54 -2.93 30.23
C LEU A 355 -29.40 -2.80 28.70
N MET A 356 -30.15 -1.91 28.06
CA MET A 356 -30.03 -1.60 26.63
C MET A 356 -29.09 -0.41 26.38
N VAL A 357 -29.04 0.55 27.32
CA VAL A 357 -28.16 1.73 27.23
C VAL A 357 -26.72 1.36 27.57
N LEU A 358 -26.47 0.44 28.52
CA LEU A 358 -25.12 0.01 28.89
C LEU A 358 -24.34 -0.63 27.73
N PRO A 359 -24.90 -1.56 26.91
CA PRO A 359 -24.23 -2.07 25.72
C PRO A 359 -23.96 -0.98 24.68
N VAL A 360 -24.88 -0.03 24.48
CA VAL A 360 -24.69 1.07 23.53
C VAL A 360 -23.59 2.02 24.02
N LEU A 361 -23.58 2.37 25.31
CA LEU A 361 -22.55 3.20 25.92
C LEU A 361 -21.20 2.47 26.04
N ALA A 362 -21.18 1.17 26.31
CA ALA A 362 -19.96 0.37 26.31
C ALA A 362 -19.41 0.19 24.89
N THR A 363 -20.28 0.00 23.90
CA THR A 363 -19.87 -0.03 22.49
C THR A 363 -19.39 1.36 22.06
N ALA A 364 -20.05 2.45 22.45
CA ALA A 364 -19.58 3.80 22.19
C ALA A 364 -18.24 4.06 22.90
N TRP A 365 -18.09 3.70 24.17
CA TRP A 365 -16.86 3.85 24.93
C TRP A 365 -15.71 3.02 24.31
N LEU A 366 -15.97 1.78 23.89
CA LEU A 366 -15.01 0.98 23.11
C LEU A 366 -14.73 1.62 21.74
N MET A 367 -15.72 2.17 21.06
CA MET A 367 -15.55 2.88 19.78
C MET A 367 -14.74 4.18 19.93
N PHE A 368 -14.79 4.86 21.08
CA PHE A 368 -14.11 6.13 21.29
C PHE A 368 -12.75 5.99 21.99
N THR A 369 -12.62 5.13 23.00
CA THR A 369 -11.37 5.00 23.79
C THR A 369 -10.37 4.01 23.20
N PHE A 370 -10.86 2.94 22.55
CA PHE A 370 -10.01 1.89 22.02
C PHE A 370 -9.14 2.37 20.84
N PRO A 371 -9.64 3.15 19.86
CA PRO A 371 -8.81 3.69 18.78
C PRO A 371 -7.77 4.70 19.26
N ILE A 372 -8.11 5.49 20.28
CA ILE A 372 -7.22 6.53 20.82
C ILE A 372 -6.06 5.90 21.61
N LYS A 373 -6.30 4.80 22.35
CA LYS A 373 -5.25 4.16 23.13
C LYS A 373 -4.42 3.15 22.33
N TYR A 374 -5.04 2.36 21.45
CA TYR A 374 -4.36 1.29 20.71
C TYR A 374 -3.93 1.69 19.29
N GLY A 375 -4.68 2.56 18.61
CA GLY A 375 -4.31 3.04 17.28
C GLY A 375 -3.09 3.97 17.28
N PHE A 376 -2.88 4.70 18.38
CA PHE A 376 -1.69 5.53 18.54
C PHE A 376 -0.45 4.71 18.90
N SER A 377 -0.58 3.63 19.69
CA SER A 377 0.56 2.79 20.05
C SER A 377 1.08 1.99 18.86
N GLU A 378 0.20 1.46 18.01
CA GLU A 378 0.60 0.70 16.83
C GLU A 378 1.29 1.59 15.77
N LYS A 379 0.79 2.81 15.55
CA LYS A 379 1.43 3.78 14.62
C LYS A 379 2.76 4.31 15.12
N ALA A 380 2.87 4.60 16.42
CA ALA A 380 4.15 4.96 17.02
C ALA A 380 5.14 3.79 16.86
N ALA A 381 4.69 2.56 17.07
CA ALA A 381 5.52 1.37 16.91
C ALA A 381 5.92 1.11 15.44
N VAL A 382 5.03 1.31 14.46
CA VAL A 382 5.40 1.23 13.03
C VAL A 382 6.43 2.30 12.70
N ALA A 383 6.18 3.56 13.06
CA ALA A 383 7.11 4.65 12.78
C ALA A 383 8.49 4.43 13.45
N GLU A 384 8.52 3.96 14.69
CA GLU A 384 9.76 3.60 15.40
C GLU A 384 10.48 2.42 14.73
N ARG A 385 9.75 1.40 14.26
CA ARG A 385 10.34 0.27 13.53
C ARG A 385 10.91 0.68 12.18
N THR A 386 10.18 1.46 11.39
CA THR A 386 10.65 2.01 10.10
C THR A 386 11.87 2.90 10.32
N HIS A 387 11.87 3.70 11.39
CA HIS A 387 13.04 4.49 11.79
C HIS A 387 14.25 3.62 12.11
N ARG A 388 14.10 2.60 12.97
CA ARG A 388 15.20 1.67 13.29
C ARG A 388 15.74 0.99 12.04
N LEU A 389 14.85 0.46 11.19
CA LEU A 389 15.24 -0.19 9.94
C LEU A 389 16.05 0.75 9.03
N TYR A 390 15.62 2.01 8.90
CA TYR A 390 16.37 3.01 8.14
C TYR A 390 17.74 3.32 8.74
N MET A 391 17.82 3.49 10.07
CA MET A 391 19.08 3.73 10.77
C MET A 391 20.05 2.56 10.58
N ASP A 392 19.57 1.33 10.79
CA ASP A 392 20.34 0.09 10.61
C ASP A 392 20.86 -0.05 9.18
N TYR A 393 20.05 0.33 8.19
CA TYR A 393 20.44 0.31 6.78
C TYR A 393 21.55 1.31 6.46
N GLN A 394 21.44 2.56 6.93
CA GLN A 394 22.49 3.55 6.69
C GLN A 394 23.82 3.14 7.37
N ASP A 395 23.77 2.55 8.56
CA ASP A 395 24.96 2.01 9.24
C ASP A 395 25.55 0.80 8.50
N PHE A 396 24.71 -0.07 7.95
CA PHE A 396 25.17 -1.15 7.08
C PHE A 396 25.88 -0.61 5.84
N LYS A 397 25.33 0.40 5.16
CA LYS A 397 25.97 1.03 3.99
C LYS A 397 27.32 1.66 4.32
N LEU A 398 27.39 2.36 5.44
CA LEU A 398 28.66 2.92 5.93
C LEU A 398 29.72 1.83 6.06
N ARG A 399 29.40 0.72 6.74
CA ARG A 399 30.32 -0.41 6.92
C ARG A 399 30.72 -1.05 5.59
N LYS A 400 29.79 -1.23 4.66
CA LYS A 400 30.06 -1.78 3.31
C LYS A 400 31.01 -0.88 2.52
N ASN A 401 30.81 0.44 2.57
CA ASN A 401 31.69 1.40 1.92
C ASN A 401 33.09 1.37 2.53
N ILE A 402 33.19 1.33 3.86
CA ILE A 402 34.48 1.20 4.56
C ILE A 402 35.21 -0.08 4.15
N GLN A 403 34.51 -1.22 4.09
CA GLN A 403 35.09 -2.49 3.64
C GLN A 403 35.56 -2.47 2.19
N SER A 404 34.89 -1.71 1.32
CA SER A 404 35.29 -1.59 -0.10
C SER A 404 36.59 -0.80 -0.31
N MET A 405 37.06 -0.08 0.72
CA MET A 405 38.31 0.68 0.70
C MET A 405 39.54 -0.17 1.07
N ASN A 406 39.39 -1.49 1.22
CA ASN A 406 40.50 -2.40 1.46
C ASN A 406 41.56 -2.29 0.35
N GLY A 407 42.80 -1.94 0.74
CA GLY A 407 43.93 -1.77 -0.17
C GLY A 407 44.22 -0.31 -0.56
N MET A 408 43.45 0.65 -0.03
CA MET A 408 43.77 2.08 -0.11
C MET A 408 44.76 2.49 0.97
N ASP A 409 45.38 3.66 0.79
CA ASP A 409 46.27 4.26 1.78
C ASP A 409 45.52 4.60 3.08
N GLU A 410 46.16 4.44 4.24
CA GLU A 410 45.51 4.62 5.55
C GLU A 410 44.98 6.05 5.77
N GLU A 411 45.68 7.07 5.26
CA GLU A 411 45.25 8.47 5.36
C GLU A 411 43.99 8.71 4.51
N GLU A 412 43.99 8.17 3.28
CA GLU A 412 42.84 8.27 2.38
C GLU A 412 41.61 7.52 2.93
N VAL A 413 41.80 6.33 3.53
CA VAL A 413 40.73 5.59 4.21
C VAL A 413 40.16 6.39 5.37
N HIS A 414 41.01 7.06 6.16
CA HIS A 414 40.58 7.86 7.29
C HIS A 414 39.72 9.06 6.86
N GLU A 415 40.20 9.85 5.89
CA GLU A 415 39.48 11.01 5.37
C GLU A 415 38.12 10.63 4.77
N ARG A 416 38.09 9.58 3.94
CA ARG A 416 36.84 9.09 3.34
C ARG A 416 35.88 8.54 4.38
N THR A 417 36.38 7.87 5.42
CA THR A 417 35.54 7.37 6.51
C THR A 417 34.87 8.53 7.26
N GLN A 418 35.61 9.58 7.63
CA GLN A 418 35.04 10.76 8.29
C GLN A 418 33.96 11.45 7.42
N MET A 419 34.23 11.59 6.11
CA MET A 419 33.27 12.17 5.17
C MET A 419 31.99 11.32 5.09
N LEU A 420 32.11 9.99 5.00
CA LEU A 420 30.95 9.08 4.94
C LEU A 420 30.14 9.08 6.24
N GLU A 421 30.81 9.13 7.39
CA GLU A 421 30.17 9.26 8.70
C GLU A 421 29.34 10.55 8.80
N GLU A 422 29.88 11.68 8.35
CA GLU A 422 29.16 12.96 8.34
C GLU A 422 27.98 12.94 7.37
N ILE A 423 28.11 12.35 6.17
CA ILE A 423 26.99 12.16 5.23
C ILE A 423 25.88 11.31 5.85
N VAL A 424 26.24 10.18 6.47
CA VAL A 424 25.26 9.30 7.13
C VAL A 424 24.58 10.03 8.28
N LYS A 425 25.32 10.77 9.10
CA LYS A 425 24.76 11.60 10.18
C LYS A 425 23.77 12.63 9.63
N GLN A 426 24.13 13.36 8.57
CA GLN A 426 23.24 14.34 7.92
C GLN A 426 21.97 13.70 7.37
N LYS A 427 22.07 12.55 6.69
CA LYS A 427 20.90 11.79 6.22
C LYS A 427 19.99 11.35 7.38
N LYS A 428 20.58 10.83 8.46
CA LYS A 428 19.85 10.41 9.66
C LYS A 428 19.13 11.59 10.31
N GLU A 429 19.79 12.74 10.45
CA GLU A 429 19.21 13.97 10.99
C GLU A 429 18.11 14.53 10.07
N GLN A 430 18.32 14.57 8.76
CA GLN A 430 17.31 14.99 7.79
C GLN A 430 16.06 14.11 7.86
N PHE A 431 16.24 12.79 7.99
CA PHE A 431 15.15 11.84 8.15
C PHE A 431 14.37 12.09 9.46
N ILE A 432 15.07 12.31 10.59
CA ILE A 432 14.45 12.66 11.88
C ILE A 432 13.68 13.98 11.80
N ASN A 433 14.33 15.03 11.29
CA ASN A 433 13.77 16.37 11.21
C ASN A 433 12.51 16.38 10.34
N THR A 434 12.54 15.66 9.22
CA THR A 434 11.41 15.54 8.30
C THR A 434 10.24 14.76 8.90
N HIS A 435 10.51 13.62 9.55
CA HIS A 435 9.45 12.63 9.81
C HIS A 435 9.02 12.52 11.26
N PHE A 436 9.79 13.09 12.19
CA PHE A 436 9.59 12.92 13.63
C PHE A 436 9.58 14.25 14.41
N ARG A 437 10.17 15.32 13.87
CA ARG A 437 10.20 16.64 14.56
C ARG A 437 9.15 17.64 14.11
N SER A 438 8.27 17.35 13.15
CA SER A 438 7.09 18.21 12.92
C SER A 438 6.09 18.01 14.07
N PRO A 439 5.96 18.98 15.00
CA PRO A 439 5.15 18.82 16.18
C PRO A 439 3.84 19.58 15.95
N ARG A 440 2.87 18.90 15.36
CA ARG A 440 1.50 19.12 15.83
C ARG A 440 0.91 17.78 16.13
N ARG A 441 0.68 17.53 17.42
CA ARG A 441 -0.02 16.31 17.80
C ARG A 441 -1.41 16.41 17.15
N PRO A 442 -1.91 15.37 16.47
CA PRO A 442 -3.20 15.44 15.79
C PRO A 442 -4.36 15.86 16.71
N TRP A 443 -4.25 15.63 18.02
CA TRP A 443 -5.22 16.11 18.99
C TRP A 443 -5.14 17.62 19.27
N GLU A 444 -4.00 18.28 19.07
CA GLU A 444 -3.87 19.74 19.18
C GLU A 444 -4.55 20.43 17.99
N ALA A 445 -4.43 19.87 16.78
CA ALA A 445 -5.16 20.34 15.60
C ALA A 445 -6.68 20.11 15.72
N VAL A 446 -7.10 18.93 16.19
CA VAL A 446 -8.51 18.62 16.48
C VAL A 446 -9.06 19.50 17.62
N ALA A 447 -8.29 19.75 18.68
CA ALA A 447 -8.68 20.64 19.76
C ALA A 447 -8.82 22.09 19.30
N GLU A 448 -7.96 22.60 18.42
CA GLU A 448 -8.11 23.95 17.84
C GLU A 448 -9.29 24.06 16.86
N THR A 449 -9.68 22.96 16.22
CA THR A 449 -10.80 22.92 15.26
C THR A 449 -12.14 22.79 15.99
N LEU A 450 -12.19 22.04 17.10
CA LEU A 450 -13.37 21.84 17.94
C LEU A 450 -13.53 22.94 19.01
N PHE A 451 -12.44 23.59 19.40
CA PHE A 451 -12.41 24.66 20.40
C PHE A 451 -11.55 25.83 19.86
N PRO A 452 -12.14 26.70 19.03
CA PRO A 452 -11.46 27.90 18.54
C PRO A 452 -10.91 28.72 19.70
N LYS A 453 -9.75 29.34 19.52
CA LYS A 453 -9.05 30.17 20.54
C LYS A 453 -9.90 31.31 21.11
N GLU A 454 -11.00 31.66 20.44
CA GLU A 454 -11.95 32.71 20.83
C GLU A 454 -12.89 32.30 21.98
N LEU A 455 -12.86 31.03 22.43
CA LEU A 455 -13.67 30.53 23.56
C LEU A 455 -12.84 30.15 24.80
N LYS A 456 -11.74 30.85 25.07
CA LYS A 456 -11.07 30.80 26.37
C LYS A 456 -11.44 32.02 27.22
N PRO A 457 -12.48 31.96 28.08
CA PRO A 457 -12.40 32.66 29.35
C PRO A 457 -11.53 31.83 30.28
N ASP A 458 -10.73 32.48 31.12
CA ASP A 458 -9.92 31.87 32.17
C ASP A 458 -10.74 30.87 33.00
N TYR A 459 -10.65 29.58 32.66
CA TYR A 459 -11.42 28.52 33.32
C TYR A 459 -10.48 27.69 34.20
N ASP A 460 -10.31 28.18 35.43
CA ASP A 460 -9.62 27.47 36.51
C ASP A 460 -10.55 26.40 37.10
N PHE A 461 -10.29 25.15 36.75
CA PHE A 461 -11.04 23.97 37.24
C PHE A 461 -10.91 23.74 38.76
N SER A 462 -10.03 24.46 39.47
CA SER A 462 -9.77 24.24 40.91
C SER A 462 -10.69 25.01 41.86
N LYS A 463 -11.57 25.90 41.37
CA LYS A 463 -12.38 26.80 42.21
C LYS A 463 -13.89 26.55 42.23
N ARG A 464 -14.35 25.30 42.10
CA ARG A 464 -15.78 24.99 42.28
C ARG A 464 -16.04 23.75 43.14
N ILE A 465 -15.57 23.82 44.39
CA ILE A 465 -16.24 23.20 45.53
C ILE A 465 -16.38 24.32 46.57
N GLU A 466 -17.40 25.16 46.42
CA GLU A 466 -18.02 26.00 47.46
C GLU A 466 -19.05 26.90 46.76
N GLY A 467 -20.31 26.83 47.18
CA GLY A 467 -21.37 27.77 46.78
C GLY A 467 -22.22 27.34 45.58
N LEU A 468 -23.08 26.34 45.76
CA LEU A 468 -24.39 26.33 45.11
C LEU A 468 -25.31 27.15 46.00
N ASP A 469 -25.69 28.36 45.59
CA ASP A 469 -26.99 28.91 45.96
C ASP A 469 -27.54 29.92 44.94
N GLU A 470 -28.84 29.76 44.73
CA GLU A 470 -29.88 30.66 44.20
C GLU A 470 -29.69 31.55 42.95
N GLN A 471 -30.57 31.28 41.97
CA GLN A 471 -31.07 32.13 40.87
C GLN A 471 -30.17 32.40 39.66
N GLN A 472 -30.30 31.53 38.65
CA GLN A 472 -30.63 31.90 37.26
C GLN A 472 -31.05 30.68 36.43
#